data_AF-A0A7V6CQV9-F1
#
_entry.id   AF-A0A7V6CQV9-F1
#
_cell.length_a   1.000
_cell.length_b   1.000
_cell.length_c   1.000
_cell.angle_alpha   90.00
_cell.angle_beta   90.00
_cell.angle_gamma   90.00
#
_symmetry.space_group_name_H-M   'P 1'
#
loop_
_entity.id
_entity.type
_entity.pdbx_description
1 polymer ?
#
loop_
_entity_poly.entity_id
_entity_poly.type
_entity_poly.pdbx_seq_one_letter_code
_entity_poly.pdbx_strand_id
1 'polypeptide(L)' 'DERALKRAEAIILSMTPKERRHPEILDYSRKRRIARGSGTKLEEVNALVHQLMEMRRLMKQLAKQEEQMRRRKWTPFGRR' A
#
# COMPACT_ATOMS: atom_id res chain seq x y z
N ASP A 1 16.42 -7.16 11.08
CA ASP A 1 17.20 -6.15 10.33
C ASP A 1 16.76 -4.72 10.61
N GLU A 2 17.37 -4.08 11.60
CA GLU A 2 17.13 -2.67 11.95
C GLU A 2 17.42 -1.72 10.77
N ARG A 3 18.43 -2.06 9.95
CA ARG A 3 18.79 -1.28 8.75
C ARG A 3 17.68 -1.28 7.69
N ALA A 4 16.95 -2.37 7.53
CA ALA A 4 15.86 -2.44 6.56
C ALA A 4 14.69 -1.56 6.98
N LEU A 5 14.35 -1.56 8.27
CA LEU A 5 13.33 -0.67 8.85
C LEU A 5 13.70 0.80 8.68
N LYS A 6 14.95 1.18 8.99
CA LYS A 6 15.44 2.56 8.80
C LYS A 6 15.37 3.02 7.34
N ARG A 7 15.68 2.14 6.38
CA ARG A 7 15.55 2.45 4.95
C ARG A 7 14.09 2.67 4.54
N ALA A 8 13.19 1.79 4.99
CA ALA A 8 11.77 1.94 4.72
C ALA A 8 11.21 3.25 5.30
N GLU A 9 11.59 3.57 6.53
CA GLU A 9 11.23 4.84 7.18
C GLU A 9 11.74 6.05 6.38
N ALA A 10 13.02 6.07 5.99
CA ALA A 10 13.60 7.15 5.19
C ALA A 10 12.87 7.34 3.85
N ILE A 11 12.49 6.25 3.18
CA ILE A 11 11.71 6.28 1.93
C ILE A 11 10.34 6.91 2.17
N ILE A 12 9.62 6.49 3.22
CA ILE A 12 8.28 6.99 3.53
C ILE A 12 8.32 8.48 3.93
N LEU A 13 9.32 8.88 4.72
CA LEU A 13 9.49 10.28 5.13
C LEU A 13 9.80 11.20 3.94
N SER A 14 10.45 10.69 2.89
CA SER A 14 10.77 11.42 1.65
C SER A 14 9.58 11.57 0.69
N MET A 15 8.43 10.94 0.99
CA MET A 15 7.18 11.11 0.24
C MET A 15 6.39 12.32 0.73
N THR A 16 5.64 12.94 -0.18
CA THR A 16 4.62 13.93 0.18
C THR A 16 3.41 13.25 0.84
N PRO A 17 2.61 13.97 1.66
CA PRO A 17 1.41 13.40 2.27
C PRO A 17 0.41 12.83 1.25
N LYS A 18 0.34 13.44 0.04
CA LYS A 18 -0.51 12.95 -1.05
C LYS A 18 -0.04 11.58 -1.56
N GLU A 19 1.26 11.43 -1.79
CA GLU A 19 1.87 10.18 -2.28
C GLU A 19 1.77 9.05 -1.25
N ARG A 20 1.90 9.35 0.06
CA ARG A 20 1.73 8.32 1.11
C ARG A 20 0.30 7.78 1.17
N ARG A 21 -0.70 8.66 1.02
CA ARG A 21 -2.11 8.27 0.96
C ARG A 21 -2.42 7.51 -0.33
N HIS A 22 -1.84 7.96 -1.44
CA HIS A 22 -2.06 7.46 -2.79
C HIS A 22 -0.76 6.97 -3.46
N PRO A 23 -0.20 5.80 -3.08
CA PRO A 23 0.98 5.23 -3.72
C PRO A 23 0.79 4.96 -5.21
N GLU A 24 -0.45 4.81 -5.68
CA GLU A 24 -0.79 4.63 -7.10
C GLU A 24 -0.40 5.82 -7.99
N ILE A 25 -0.22 7.02 -7.42
CA ILE A 25 0.21 8.20 -8.18
C ILE A 25 1.74 8.29 -8.33
N LEU A 26 2.50 7.32 -7.80
CA LEU A 26 3.95 7.31 -7.89
C LEU A 26 4.43 6.86 -9.27
N ASP A 27 4.65 7.84 -10.14
CA ASP A 27 5.36 7.68 -11.41
C ASP A 27 6.90 7.57 -11.22
N TYR A 28 7.62 7.35 -12.32
CA TYR A 28 9.08 7.23 -12.32
C TYR A 28 9.78 8.48 -11.76
N SER A 29 9.30 9.69 -12.09
CA SER A 29 9.90 10.95 -11.65
C SER A 29 9.79 11.11 -10.13
N ARG A 30 8.63 10.79 -9.56
CA ARG A 30 8.38 10.81 -8.12
C ARG A 30 9.23 9.78 -7.39
N LYS A 31 9.29 8.55 -7.90
CA LYS A 31 10.14 7.48 -7.32
C LYS A 31 11.61 7.88 -7.33
N ARG A 32 12.10 8.53 -8.40
CA ARG A 32 13.47 9.05 -8.50
C ARG A 32 13.74 10.17 -7.49
N ARG A 33 12.79 11.09 -7.29
CA ARG A 33 12.89 12.15 -6.28
C ARG A 33 12.95 11.56 -4.88
N ILE A 34 12.10 10.59 -4.58
CA ILE A 34 12.04 9.90 -3.27
C ILE A 34 13.38 9.20 -3.00
N ALA A 35 13.86 8.38 -3.95
CA ALA A 35 15.13 7.67 -3.83
C ALA A 35 16.30 8.61 -3.50
N ARG A 36 16.37 9.76 -4.20
CA ARG A 36 17.36 10.80 -3.93
C ARG A 36 17.21 11.45 -2.55
N GLY A 37 15.98 11.70 -2.11
CA GLY A 37 15.69 12.29 -0.80
C GLY A 37 15.93 11.34 0.37
N SER A 38 15.74 10.03 0.16
CA SER A 38 15.94 9.00 1.19
C SER A 38 17.34 8.41 1.21
N GLY A 39 18.20 8.74 0.23
CA GLY A 39 19.52 8.13 0.09
C GLY A 39 19.47 6.64 -0.27
N THR A 40 18.38 6.18 -0.89
CA THR A 40 18.17 4.78 -1.27
C THR A 40 18.18 4.62 -2.79
N LYS A 41 18.24 3.39 -3.27
CA LYS A 41 18.15 3.11 -4.70
C LYS A 41 16.70 3.16 -5.19
N LEU A 42 16.52 3.34 -6.50
CA LEU A 42 15.20 3.40 -7.11
C LEU A 42 14.46 2.06 -6.98
N GLU A 43 15.20 0.96 -7.06
CA GLU A 43 14.68 -0.41 -6.94
C GLU A 43 14.12 -0.67 -5.55
N GLU A 44 14.76 -0.14 -4.51
CA GLU A 44 14.28 -0.25 -3.12
C GLU A 44 12.95 0.49 -2.93
N VAL A 45 12.82 1.69 -3.51
CA VAL A 45 11.55 2.42 -3.52
C VAL A 45 10.49 1.63 -4.27
N ASN A 46 10.83 1.06 -5.42
CA ASN A 46 9.89 0.29 -6.22
C ASN A 46 9.39 -0.95 -5.47
N ALA A 47 10.30 -1.72 -4.85
CA ALA A 47 9.96 -2.89 -4.06
C ALA A 47 9.01 -2.55 -2.92
N LEU A 48 9.29 -1.49 -2.15
CA LEU A 48 8.44 -1.05 -1.05
C LEU A 48 7.03 -0.66 -1.54
N VAL A 49 6.94 0.09 -2.64
CA VAL A 49 5.66 0.51 -3.22
C VAL A 49 4.86 -0.71 -3.69
N HIS A 50 5.50 -1.68 -4.34
CA HIS A 50 4.84 -2.92 -4.76
C HIS A 50 4.28 -3.70 -3.58
N GLN A 51 5.08 -3.94 -2.55
CA GLN A 51 4.65 -4.66 -1.33
C GLN A 51 3.44 -3.98 -0.68
N LEU A 52 3.45 -2.65 -0.60
CA LEU A 52 2.33 -1.88 -0.06
C LEU A 52 1.07 -2.00 -0.93
N MET A 53 1.21 -1.97 -2.26
CA MET A 53 0.09 -2.13 -3.20
C MET A 53 -0.52 -3.53 -3.13
N GLU A 54 0.31 -4.57 -3.02
CA GLU A 54 -0.15 -5.95 -2.84
C GLU A 54 -0.91 -6.11 -1.53
N MET A 55 -0.38 -5.62 -0.42
CA MET A 55 -1.06 -5.64 0.88
C MET A 55 -2.41 -4.91 0.81
N ARG A 56 -2.47 -3.74 0.15
CA ARG A 56 -3.73 -3.00 -0.07
C ARG A 56 -4.73 -3.81 -0.90
N ARG A 57 -4.27 -4.52 -1.93
CA ARG A 57 -5.12 -5.39 -2.75
C ARG A 57 -5.71 -6.53 -1.92
N LEU A 58 -4.89 -7.18 -1.10
CA LEU A 58 -5.34 -8.27 -0.22
C LEU A 58 -6.35 -7.77 0.81
N MET A 59 -6.08 -6.64 1.48
CA MET A 59 -7.03 -6.04 2.44
C MET A 59 -8.37 -5.71 1.80
N LYS A 60 -8.37 -5.17 0.56
CA LYS A 60 -9.62 -4.92 -0.19
C LYS A 60 -10.39 -6.21 -0.50
N GLN A 61 -9.69 -7.28 -0.86
CA GLN A 61 -10.33 -8.57 -1.12
C GLN A 61 -10.94 -9.17 0.15
N LEU A 62 -10.21 -9.12 1.27
CA LEU A 62 -10.69 -9.57 2.57
C LEU A 62 -11.92 -8.77 3.03
N ALA A 63 -11.88 -7.45 2.92
CA ALA A 63 -13.01 -6.59 3.25
C ALA A 63 -14.27 -6.92 2.42
N LYS A 64 -14.10 -7.18 1.12
CA LYS A 64 -15.20 -7.61 0.24
C LYS A 64 -15.77 -8.98 0.65
N GLN A 65 -14.92 -9.93 1.02
CA GLN A 65 -15.35 -11.24 1.50
C GLN A 65 -16.11 -11.13 2.84
N GLU A 66 -15.61 -10.32 3.78
CA GLU A 66 -16.29 -10.07 5.05
C GLU A 66 -17.69 -9.46 4.82
N GLU A 67 -17.81 -8.47 3.93
CA GLU A 67 -19.08 -7.86 3.58
C GLU A 67 -20.06 -8.90 3.00
N GLN A 68 -19.60 -9.76 2.09
CA GLN A 68 -20.41 -10.84 1.52
C GLN A 68 -20.88 -11.83 2.60
N MET A 69 -20.01 -12.16 3.55
CA MET A 69 -20.34 -13.05 4.67
C MET A 69 -21.35 -12.40 5.63
N ARG A 70 -21.24 -11.10 5.90
CA ARG A 70 -22.20 -10.33 6.70
C ARG A 70 -23.56 -10.25 6.02
N ARG A 71 -23.60 -9.99 4.71
CA ARG A 71 -24.84 -10.02 3.90
C ARG A 71 -25.50 -11.40 3.91
N ARG A 72 -24.70 -12.48 3.83
CA ARG A 72 -25.16 -13.87 3.93
C ARG A 72 -25.71 -14.25 5.31
N LYS A 73 -25.13 -13.72 6.40
CA LYS A 73 -25.60 -13.96 7.78
C LYS A 73 -26.85 -13.16 8.16
N TRP A 74 -27.12 -12.04 7.49
CA TRP A 74 -28.21 -11.12 7.86
C TRP A 74 -29.56 -11.39 7.18
N THR A 75 -29.66 -12.24 6.14
CA THR A 75 -30.98 -12.54 5.53
C THR A 75 -31.82 -13.41 6.47
N PRO A 76 -32.89 -12.89 7.13
CA PRO A 76 -33.64 -13.68 8.11
C PRO A 76 -34.65 -14.60 7.41
N PHE A 77 -35.21 -14.18 6.27
CA PHE A 77 -36.08 -14.95 5.39
C PHE A 77 -36.07 -14.25 4.02
N GLY A 78 -36.02 -14.98 2.90
CA GLY A 78 -36.26 -14.39 1.57
C GLY A 78 -35.26 -14.76 0.46
N ARG A 79 -35.10 -16.06 0.19
CA ARG A 79 -35.14 -16.52 -1.21
C ARG A 79 -36.44 -17.27 -1.37
N ARG A 80 -37.50 -16.57 -1.77
CA ARG A 80 -38.53 -17.15 -2.62
C ARG A 80 -38.10 -16.86 -4.05
#